data_AF-A0A7V1WZL3-F1
#
_entry.id   AF-A0A7V1WZL3-F1
#
_cell.length_a   1.000
_cell.length_b   1.000
_cell.length_c   1.000
_cell.angle_alpha   90.00
_cell.angle_beta   90.00
_cell.angle_gamma   90.00
#
_symmetry.space_group_name_H-M   'P 1'
#
loop_
_entity.id
_entity.type
_entity.pdbx_description
1 polymer ?
#
loop_
_entity_poly.entity_id
_entity_poly.type
_entity_poly.pdbx_seq_one_letter_code
_entity_poly.pdbx_strand_id
1 'polypeptide(L)'
;MKNQLHDSLPKPFKTSVGRWMQIAPDKGEGYRLFDPVAEIETGRILFDDKEHWIYDGEILSVVEQEEVAGAITGHQKEMEALLRTLHLEDGER
;
A
#
# COMPACT_ATOMS: atom_id res chain seq x y z
N MET A 1 15.87 4.43 -22.52
CA MET A 1 16.55 4.70 -21.23
C MET A 1 15.57 4.38 -20.12
N LYS A 2 15.76 3.28 -19.37
CA LYS A 2 14.96 2.95 -18.17
C LYS A 2 15.84 3.13 -16.95
N ASN A 3 16.01 4.39 -16.53
CA ASN A 3 16.52 4.70 -15.21
C ASN A 3 15.32 4.74 -14.27
N GLN A 4 15.23 3.76 -13.38
CA GLN A 4 14.82 3.96 -11.99
C GLN A 4 15.06 2.64 -11.26
N LEU A 5 16.07 2.69 -10.39
CA LEU A 5 16.28 1.70 -9.33
C LEU A 5 15.00 1.71 -8.49
N HIS A 6 14.05 0.84 -8.81
CA HIS A 6 12.93 0.59 -7.89
C HIS A 6 13.55 0.03 -6.62
N ASP A 7 13.33 0.74 -5.50
CA ASP A 7 13.68 0.33 -4.14
C ASP A 7 13.63 -1.19 -4.02
N SER A 8 14.72 -1.78 -3.54
CA SER A 8 14.84 -3.23 -3.38
C SER A 8 13.72 -3.76 -2.48
N LEU A 9 12.68 -4.32 -3.10
CA LEU A 9 11.70 -5.11 -2.36
C LEU A 9 12.38 -6.43 -1.92
N PRO A 10 12.07 -6.94 -0.72
CA PRO A 10 11.01 -6.48 0.17
C PRO A 10 11.33 -5.19 0.94
N LYS A 11 10.32 -4.32 1.12
CA LYS A 11 10.45 -3.03 1.84
C LYS A 11 9.54 -3.00 3.07
N PRO A 12 10.04 -2.61 4.25
CA PRO A 12 9.19 -2.40 5.41
C PRO A 12 8.35 -1.13 5.24
N PHE A 13 7.09 -1.18 5.63
CA PHE A 13 6.14 -0.08 5.60
C PHE A 13 5.32 -0.05 6.88
N LYS A 14 4.97 1.15 7.34
CA LYS A 14 4.09 1.37 8.49
C LYS A 14 2.92 2.23 8.05
N THR A 15 1.71 1.72 8.23
CA THR A 15 0.48 2.47 7.93
C THR A 15 0.26 3.59 8.95
N SER A 16 -0.62 4.54 8.63
CA SER A 16 -0.99 5.64 9.52
C SER A 16 -1.63 5.17 10.83
N VAL A 17 -2.36 4.05 10.81
CA VAL A 17 -2.95 3.39 11.99
C VAL A 17 -1.90 2.61 12.82
N GLY A 18 -0.66 2.56 12.36
CA GLY A 18 0.48 2.05 13.10
C GLY A 18 0.82 0.58 12.85
N ARG A 19 0.16 -0.07 11.89
CA ARG A 19 0.42 -1.46 11.49
C ARG A 19 1.71 -1.54 10.67
N TRP A 20 2.61 -2.44 11.06
CA TRP A 20 3.85 -2.71 10.32
C TRP A 20 3.65 -3.87 9.33
N MET A 21 4.24 -3.75 8.15
CA MET A 21 4.21 -4.79 7.13
C MET A 21 5.47 -4.79 6.27
N GLN A 22 5.79 -5.92 5.67
CA GLN A 22 6.74 -6.03 4.56
C GLN A 22 5.99 -6.17 3.25
N ILE A 23 6.33 -5.32 2.29
CA ILE A 23 5.80 -5.37 0.93
C ILE A 23 6.76 -6.18 0.07
N ALA A 24 6.28 -7.22 -0.61
CA ALA A 24 7.06 -8.04 -1.53
C ALA A 24 6.31 -8.23 -2.86
N PRO A 25 7.01 -8.32 -4.00
CA PRO A 25 6.35 -8.60 -5.28
C PRO A 25 5.76 -10.02 -5.27
N ASP A 26 4.51 -10.15 -5.72
CA ASP A 26 3.95 -11.45 -6.09
C ASP A 26 4.33 -11.79 -7.53
N LYS A 27 4.28 -13.07 -7.92
CA LYS A 27 4.76 -13.61 -9.21
C LYS A 27 4.00 -13.14 -10.46
N GLY A 28 3.42 -11.93 -10.45
CA GLY A 28 2.86 -11.27 -11.63
C GLY A 28 1.59 -10.46 -11.37
N GLU A 29 0.92 -10.63 -10.22
CA GLU A 29 -0.44 -10.11 -10.00
C GLU A 29 -0.53 -8.96 -8.98
N GLY A 30 0.63 -8.53 -8.44
CA GLY A 30 0.70 -7.40 -7.53
C GLY A 30 1.73 -7.60 -6.42
N TYR A 31 1.35 -7.29 -5.18
CA TYR A 31 2.24 -7.31 -4.02
C TYR A 31 1.61 -8.05 -2.85
N ARG A 32 2.42 -8.86 -2.17
CA ARG A 32 2.04 -9.47 -0.90
C ARG A 32 2.52 -8.63 0.27
N LEU A 33 1.74 -8.65 1.33
CA LEU A 33 1.98 -7.92 2.56
C LEU A 33 2.14 -8.93 3.69
N PHE A 34 3.21 -8.81 4.45
CA PHE A 34 3.53 -9.72 5.56
C PHE A 34 3.67 -8.97 6.87
N ASP A 35 3.14 -9.52 7.96
CA ASP A 35 3.49 -9.08 9.31
C ASP A 35 4.87 -9.65 9.65
N PRO A 36 5.89 -8.80 9.84
CA PRO A 36 7.24 -9.27 10.12
C PRO A 36 7.42 -9.89 11.51
N VAL A 37 6.48 -9.68 12.44
CA VAL A 37 6.53 -10.22 13.80
C VAL A 37 5.85 -11.58 13.86
N ALA A 38 4.67 -11.69 13.24
CA ALA A 38 3.91 -12.93 13.22
C ALA A 38 4.34 -13.89 12.10
N GLU A 39 5.15 -13.42 11.15
CA GLU A 39 5.60 -14.18 9.97
C GLU A 39 4.42 -14.74 9.14
N ILE A 40 3.30 -14.03 9.11
CA ILE A 40 2.09 -14.39 8.35
C ILE A 40 1.80 -13.37 7.25
N GLU A 41 1.17 -13.85 6.17
CA GLU A 41 0.61 -12.98 5.13
C GLU A 41 -0.59 -12.22 5.71
N THR A 42 -0.55 -10.89 5.65
CA THR A 42 -1.59 -9.98 6.18
C THR A 42 -2.30 -9.22 5.09
N GLY A 43 -2.26 -9.72 3.86
CA GLY A 43 -3.00 -9.16 2.75
C GLY A 43 -2.19 -9.08 1.48
N ARG A 44 -2.85 -8.54 0.47
CA ARG A 44 -2.33 -8.39 -0.87
C ARG A 44 -2.83 -7.10 -1.48
N ILE A 45 -2.02 -6.56 -2.37
CA ILE A 45 -2.39 -5.53 -3.32
C ILE A 45 -2.47 -6.20 -4.68
N LEU A 46 -3.60 -6.05 -5.37
CA LEU A 46 -3.86 -6.67 -6.66
C LEU A 46 -4.04 -5.63 -7.76
N PHE A 47 -3.76 -6.04 -8.99
CA PHE A 47 -4.03 -5.29 -10.19
C PHE A 47 -4.91 -6.09 -11.16
N ASP A 48 -5.79 -5.42 -11.89
CA ASP A 48 -6.47 -6.02 -13.03
C ASP A 48 -5.57 -6.08 -14.28
N ASP A 49 -6.08 -6.66 -15.37
CA ASP A 49 -5.38 -6.78 -16.65
C ASP A 49 -5.10 -5.43 -17.34
N LYS A 50 -5.64 -4.33 -16.80
CA LYS A 50 -5.46 -2.95 -17.25
C LYS A 50 -4.65 -2.13 -16.25
N GLU A 51 -3.98 -2.78 -15.29
CA GLU A 51 -3.16 -2.15 -14.25
C GLU A 51 -3.96 -1.27 -13.27
N HIS A 52 -5.27 -1.47 -13.13
CA HIS A 52 -6.05 -0.80 -12.09
C HIS A 52 -5.90 -1.50 -10.74
N TRP A 53 -5.81 -0.71 -9.68
CA TRP A 53 -5.80 -1.18 -8.30
C TRP A 53 -7.13 -1.84 -7.94
N ILE A 54 -7.06 -3.04 -7.38
CA ILE A 54 -8.22 -3.76 -6.87
C ILE A 54 -8.19 -3.66 -5.35
N TYR A 55 -9.19 -2.96 -4.80
CA TYR A 55 -9.38 -2.82 -3.36
C TYR A 55 -10.39 -3.86 -2.87
N ASP A 56 -9.94 -4.80 -2.04
CA ASP A 56 -10.83 -5.83 -1.47
C ASP A 56 -11.43 -5.41 -0.11
N GLY A 57 -10.79 -4.49 0.62
CA GLY A 57 -11.24 -3.97 1.91
C GLY A 57 -11.32 -5.01 3.04
N GLU A 58 -10.89 -6.25 2.84
CA GLU A 58 -11.13 -7.35 3.79
C GLU A 58 -10.10 -7.35 4.93
N ILE A 59 -8.79 -7.39 4.58
CA ILE A 59 -7.71 -7.49 5.57
C ILE A 59 -7.12 -6.11 5.88
N LEU A 60 -6.98 -5.29 4.85
CA LEU A 60 -6.62 -3.88 4.95
C LEU A 60 -7.84 -3.01 4.62
N SER A 61 -8.04 -1.95 5.38
CA SER A 61 -8.98 -0.90 4.98
C SER A 61 -8.55 -0.25 3.65
N VAL A 62 -9.50 0.33 2.91
CA VAL A 62 -9.19 1.04 1.66
C VAL A 62 -8.10 2.10 1.88
N VAL A 63 -8.18 2.84 2.99
CA VAL A 63 -7.16 3.84 3.37
C VAL A 63 -5.76 3.22 3.50
N GLU A 64 -5.64 2.09 4.20
CA GLU A 64 -4.36 1.37 4.31
C GLU A 64 -3.87 0.87 2.95
N GLN A 65 -4.77 0.43 2.06
CA GLN A 65 -4.41 -0.02 0.72
C GLN A 65 -3.88 1.13 -0.15
N GLU A 66 -4.49 2.32 -0.05
CA GLU A 66 -4.01 3.55 -0.74
C GLU A 66 -2.65 4.00 -0.21
N GLU A 67 -2.42 3.93 1.10
CA GLU A 67 -1.12 4.23 1.71
C GLU A 67 -0.01 3.31 1.17
N VAL A 68 -0.30 2.00 1.13
CA VAL A 68 0.60 0.99 0.57
C VAL A 68 0.83 1.26 -0.93
N ALA A 69 -0.20 1.69 -1.66
CA ALA A 69 -0.10 2.07 -3.06
C ALA A 69 0.86 3.23 -3.30
N GLY A 70 0.75 4.28 -2.50
CA GLY A 70 1.67 5.41 -2.51
C GLY A 70 3.11 4.98 -2.22
N ALA A 71 3.31 4.05 -1.28
CA ALA A 71 4.62 3.52 -0.94
C ALA A 71 5.27 2.70 -2.08
N ILE A 72 4.47 1.88 -2.78
CA ILE A 72 4.91 1.07 -3.92
C ILE A 72 5.30 1.94 -5.12
N THR A 73 4.50 2.96 -5.41
CA THR A 73 4.66 3.83 -6.59
C THR A 73 5.67 4.96 -6.38
N GLY A 74 6.10 5.19 -5.13
CA GLY A 74 7.01 6.28 -4.78
C GLY A 74 6.31 7.63 -4.54
N HIS A 75 4.98 7.64 -4.49
CA HIS A 75 4.12 8.82 -4.26
C HIS A 75 3.54 8.87 -2.84
N GLN A 76 4.24 8.30 -1.86
CA GLN A 76 3.77 8.18 -0.48
C GLN A 76 3.38 9.53 0.13
N LYS A 77 4.19 10.58 -0.09
CA LYS A 77 3.95 11.91 0.52
C LYS A 77 2.69 12.57 -0.05
N GLU A 78 2.50 12.46 -1.35
CA GLU A 78 1.34 12.96 -2.07
C GLU A 78 0.06 12.24 -1.61
N MET A 79 0.14 10.91 -1.47
CA MET A 79 -0.97 10.11 -0.96
C MET A 79 -1.31 10.45 0.50
N GLU A 80 -0.30 10.59 1.37
CA GLU A 80 -0.51 11.02 2.76
C GLU A 80 -1.19 12.40 2.83
N ALA A 81 -0.79 13.34 1.97
CA ALA A 81 -1.42 14.66 1.90
C ALA A 81 -2.88 14.56 1.43
N LEU A 82 -3.17 13.76 0.40
CA LEU A 82 -4.51 13.53 -0.11
C LEU A 82 -5.41 12.90 0.97
N LEU A 83 -4.97 11.81 1.59
CA LEU A 83 -5.73 11.14 2.64
C LEU A 83 -6.01 12.10 3.80
N ARG A 84 -5.05 12.94 4.21
CA ARG A 84 -5.30 13.97 5.22
C ARG A 84 -6.40 14.94 4.80
N THR A 85 -6.41 15.42 3.55
CA THR A 85 -7.46 16.32 3.07
C THR A 85 -8.84 15.66 3.11
N LEU A 86 -8.94 14.40 2.69
CA LEU A 86 -10.20 13.65 2.69
C LEU A 86 -10.72 13.37 4.11
N HIS A 87 -9.85 13.01 5.06
CA HIS A 87 -10.25 12.77 6.45
C HIS A 87 -10.57 14.05 7.23
N LEU A 88 -10.07 15.22 6.79
CA LEU A 88 -10.46 16.52 7.37
C LEU A 88 -11.88 16.92 6.97
N GLU A 89 -12.39 16.42 5.83
CA GLU A 89 -13.77 16.68 5.38
C GLU A 89 -14.83 15.86 6.15
N ASP A 90 -14.45 14.73 6.75
CA ASP A 90 -15.33 13.90 7.59
C ASP A 90 -15.54 14.46 9.02
N GLY A 91 -14.73 15.43 9.44
CA GLY A 91 -14.79 16.04 10.78
C GLY A 91 -15.67 17.30 10.91
N GLU A 92 -16.24 17.80 9.81
CA GLU A 92 -17.07 19.02 9.78
C GLU A 92 -18.55 18.79 9.41
N ARG A 93 -19.11 17.61 9.72
CA ARG A 93 -20.56 17.33 9.54
C ARG A 93 -21.28 16.91 10.81
#